data_AF-A0A251MWU8-F1
#
_entry.id   AF-A0A251MWU8-F1
#
_cell.length_a   1.000
_cell.length_b   1.000
_cell.length_c   1.000
_cell.angle_alpha   90.00
_cell.angle_beta   90.00
_cell.angle_gamma   90.00
#
_symmetry.space_group_name_H-M   'P 1'
#
loop_
_entity.id
_entity.type
_entity.pdbx_description
1 polymer ?
#
loop_
_entity_poly.entity_id
_entity_poly.type
_entity_poly.pdbx_seq_one_letter_code
_entity_poly.pdbx_strand_id
1 'polypeptide(L)'
;MELKPGLSALVTGGASGIGKALSLALGAKGIFVTVVDFSEERGKEVASLVQKENAKFHTNLGFPSAMFVKCDVTDTGNIAAAFEKHLATFGGLDICINSAGISNPIPFNKDETDGTRSWRLTIDVNLIAIIDCTRLAIKTMQAVQKPGVIINMGSASGLYPLYSDPIYSGSKGGVVQFTRSLVPYKRQGIRINVLCPEFVETDMGSKVGSKFVSLMDGFVPMEMVVKGAFELITDESKAGSCLWITIRRGMEYWPTPAEEAKYLVSQRKRAGAKAPFQAPLNLQLPQSFEKLVVHTLSHNFRNATGTVRAPLRLPIIPHHVLVKVIYAGVNASDVNYSSGRYFGGSNKDLESRLPFDCGFEAVGIIAAVGESVTNLKVGTPAAIMTFGSYAEFTMVPSKHILPVERPDPEVVAMLTSGLTASIALEKAGAGQLESGKVVLVTAAAGGTGQFAVQLAKLAGNTVVATCGGEEKAKHLKEFGVDRVIDYKAEDIKTVFNLSKIHCLIVNLNLALINNESSFCILLK
;
A
#
# COMPACT_ATOMS: atom_id res chain seq x y z
N MET A 1 -22.93 4.90 -8.34
CA MET A 1 -23.46 5.19 -9.69
C MET A 1 -24.84 4.56 -9.70
N GLU A 2 -25.86 5.25 -10.18
CA GLU A 2 -27.18 4.60 -10.29
C GLU A 2 -27.14 3.56 -11.42
N LEU A 3 -27.47 2.30 -11.09
CA LEU A 3 -27.56 1.23 -12.07
C LEU A 3 -28.89 1.33 -12.81
N LYS A 4 -28.83 1.86 -14.03
CA LYS A 4 -29.99 2.02 -14.92
C LYS A 4 -29.81 1.26 -16.24
N PRO A 5 -30.91 0.85 -16.89
CA PRO A 5 -30.83 0.25 -18.22
C PRO A 5 -30.11 1.15 -19.23
N GLY A 6 -29.32 0.54 -20.11
CA GLY A 6 -28.60 1.23 -21.18
C GLY A 6 -27.15 1.62 -20.84
N LEU A 7 -26.70 1.42 -19.59
CA LEU A 7 -25.27 1.44 -19.28
C LEU A 7 -24.55 0.25 -19.95
N SER A 8 -23.24 0.34 -20.12
CA SER A 8 -22.40 -0.73 -20.68
C SER A 8 -21.36 -1.27 -19.69
N ALA A 9 -21.15 -2.59 -19.74
CA ALA A 9 -20.20 -3.30 -18.91
C ALA A 9 -19.30 -4.24 -19.73
N LEU A 10 -18.04 -4.36 -19.32
CA LEU A 10 -17.10 -5.36 -19.82
C LEU A 10 -16.66 -6.27 -18.67
N VAL A 11 -16.82 -7.58 -18.82
CA VAL A 11 -16.53 -8.57 -17.78
C VAL A 11 -15.53 -9.61 -18.32
N THR A 12 -14.31 -9.62 -17.77
CA THR A 12 -13.31 -10.67 -18.08
C THR A 12 -13.52 -11.90 -17.22
N GLY A 13 -13.24 -13.09 -17.74
CA GLY A 13 -13.61 -14.35 -17.07
C GLY A 13 -15.14 -14.52 -17.00
N GLY A 14 -15.86 -13.90 -17.93
CA GLY A 14 -17.32 -13.77 -17.88
C GLY A 14 -18.09 -15.04 -18.22
N ALA A 15 -17.43 -16.11 -18.69
CA ALA A 15 -18.11 -17.32 -19.13
C ALA A 15 -18.39 -18.34 -18.01
N SER A 16 -17.83 -18.16 -16.81
CA SER A 16 -17.98 -19.13 -15.71
C SER A 16 -17.94 -18.47 -14.32
N GLY A 17 -18.31 -19.25 -13.29
CA GLY A 17 -18.18 -18.87 -11.88
C GLY A 17 -18.74 -17.49 -11.55
N ILE A 18 -17.92 -16.68 -10.86
CA ILE A 18 -18.28 -15.33 -10.43
C ILE A 18 -18.51 -14.40 -11.64
N GLY A 19 -17.68 -14.47 -12.68
CA GLY A 19 -17.82 -13.62 -13.87
C GLY A 19 -19.13 -13.88 -14.63
N LYS A 20 -19.56 -15.15 -14.74
CA LYS A 20 -20.88 -15.52 -15.30
C LYS A 20 -22.00 -14.94 -14.44
N ALA A 21 -21.94 -15.13 -13.12
CA ALA A 21 -22.96 -14.62 -12.21
C ALA A 21 -23.11 -13.09 -12.29
N LEU A 22 -21.99 -12.37 -12.33
CA LEU A 22 -21.97 -10.91 -12.49
C LEU A 22 -22.49 -10.47 -13.86
N SER A 23 -22.13 -11.16 -14.94
CA SER A 23 -22.63 -10.86 -16.28
C SER A 23 -24.16 -10.99 -16.36
N LEU A 24 -24.71 -12.07 -15.81
CA LEU A 24 -26.16 -12.29 -15.74
C LEU A 24 -26.86 -11.26 -14.85
N ALA A 25 -26.29 -10.95 -13.69
CA ALA A 25 -26.86 -9.97 -12.76
C ALA A 25 -26.89 -8.56 -13.37
N LEU A 26 -25.86 -8.17 -14.13
CA LEU A 26 -25.83 -6.89 -14.86
C LEU A 26 -26.90 -6.88 -15.96
N GLY A 27 -27.04 -7.96 -16.74
CA GLY A 27 -28.09 -8.11 -17.74
C GLY A 27 -29.50 -8.02 -17.17
N ALA A 28 -29.73 -8.60 -15.99
CA ALA A 28 -31.00 -8.49 -15.27
C ALA A 28 -31.34 -7.05 -14.79
N LYS A 29 -30.39 -6.10 -14.91
CA LYS A 29 -30.59 -4.67 -14.68
C LYS A 29 -30.69 -3.85 -15.97
N GLY A 30 -30.74 -4.49 -17.14
CA GLY A 30 -30.81 -3.81 -18.43
C GLY A 30 -29.46 -3.26 -18.90
N ILE A 31 -28.35 -3.72 -18.33
CA ILE A 31 -26.99 -3.24 -18.68
C ILE A 31 -26.48 -4.06 -19.85
N PHE A 32 -25.91 -3.39 -20.86
CA PHE A 32 -25.30 -4.05 -22.00
C PHE A 32 -23.96 -4.69 -21.60
N VAL A 33 -23.74 -5.97 -21.91
CA VAL A 33 -22.56 -6.69 -21.40
C VAL A 33 -21.69 -7.24 -22.53
N THR A 34 -20.40 -6.96 -22.47
CA THR A 34 -19.37 -7.71 -23.21
C THR A 34 -18.79 -8.79 -22.30
N VAL A 35 -19.08 -10.04 -22.64
CA VAL A 35 -18.52 -11.23 -21.99
C VAL A 35 -17.18 -11.52 -22.65
N VAL A 36 -16.09 -11.37 -21.89
CA VAL A 36 -14.71 -11.61 -22.35
C VAL A 36 -14.19 -12.86 -21.67
N ASP A 37 -13.86 -13.89 -22.45
CA ASP A 37 -13.40 -15.17 -21.90
C ASP A 37 -12.59 -15.98 -22.93
N PHE A 38 -11.82 -16.95 -22.45
CA PHE A 38 -11.08 -17.90 -23.28
C PHE A 38 -12.01 -18.97 -23.87
N SER A 39 -13.04 -19.39 -23.12
CA SER A 39 -13.98 -20.43 -23.53
C SER A 39 -15.05 -19.87 -24.47
N GLU A 40 -14.93 -20.19 -25.76
CA GLU A 40 -15.83 -19.68 -26.79
C GLU A 40 -17.27 -20.20 -26.65
N GLU A 41 -17.44 -21.48 -26.40
CA GLU A 41 -18.76 -22.12 -26.22
C GLU A 41 -19.51 -21.52 -25.03
N ARG A 42 -18.89 -21.55 -23.84
CA ARG A 42 -19.50 -21.02 -22.61
C ARG A 42 -19.71 -19.50 -22.71
N GLY A 43 -18.79 -18.78 -23.34
CA GLY A 43 -18.91 -17.34 -23.51
C GLY A 43 -20.10 -16.94 -24.39
N LYS A 44 -20.33 -17.67 -25.49
CA LYS A 44 -21.51 -17.49 -26.36
C LYS A 44 -22.81 -17.84 -25.64
N GLU A 45 -22.82 -18.90 -24.83
CA GLU A 45 -23.97 -19.27 -24.00
C GLU A 45 -24.32 -18.12 -23.03
N VAL A 46 -23.35 -17.63 -22.26
CA VAL A 46 -23.57 -16.55 -21.29
C VAL A 46 -24.05 -15.27 -21.98
N ALA A 47 -23.43 -14.88 -23.10
CA ALA A 47 -23.89 -13.70 -23.85
C ALA A 47 -25.37 -13.84 -24.30
N SER A 48 -25.78 -15.03 -24.74
CA SER A 48 -27.17 -15.30 -25.13
C SER A 48 -28.14 -15.20 -23.94
N LEU A 49 -27.74 -15.70 -22.77
CA LEU A 49 -28.53 -15.60 -21.54
C LEU A 49 -28.66 -14.13 -21.08
N VAL A 50 -27.58 -13.34 -21.17
CA VAL A 50 -27.64 -11.91 -20.87
C VAL A 50 -28.56 -11.17 -21.84
N GLN A 51 -28.50 -11.48 -23.15
CA GLN A 51 -29.42 -10.89 -24.13
C GLN A 51 -30.89 -11.17 -23.77
N LYS A 52 -31.20 -12.40 -23.34
CA LYS A 52 -32.55 -12.79 -22.91
C LYS A 52 -33.03 -11.98 -21.70
N GLU A 53 -32.16 -11.73 -20.73
CA GLU A 53 -32.47 -10.88 -19.58
C GLU A 53 -32.67 -9.41 -19.99
N ASN A 54 -31.79 -8.89 -20.86
CA ASN A 54 -31.86 -7.51 -21.34
C ASN A 54 -33.09 -7.20 -22.20
N ALA A 55 -33.68 -8.20 -22.86
CA ALA A 55 -34.87 -8.03 -23.68
C ALA A 55 -36.09 -7.50 -22.90
N LYS A 56 -36.08 -7.65 -21.55
CA LYS A 56 -37.11 -7.08 -20.66
C LYS A 56 -37.07 -5.55 -20.58
N PHE A 57 -35.93 -4.95 -20.90
CA PHE A 57 -35.69 -3.51 -20.77
C PHE A 57 -35.59 -2.80 -22.13
N HIS A 58 -35.20 -3.53 -23.17
CA HIS A 58 -34.89 -2.94 -24.47
C HIS A 58 -35.63 -3.67 -25.59
N THR A 59 -36.58 -2.97 -26.22
CA THR A 59 -37.28 -3.41 -27.44
C THR A 59 -36.77 -2.57 -28.61
N ASN A 60 -36.24 -3.18 -29.67
CA ASN A 60 -35.71 -2.51 -30.88
C ASN A 60 -34.31 -1.87 -30.78
N LEU A 61 -33.32 -2.59 -30.25
CA LEU A 61 -31.92 -2.16 -30.39
C LEU A 61 -31.40 -2.44 -31.81
N GLY A 62 -30.67 -1.49 -32.39
CA GLY A 62 -29.94 -1.67 -33.65
C GLY A 62 -28.61 -2.43 -33.50
N PHE A 63 -28.30 -2.89 -32.29
CA PHE A 63 -27.07 -3.61 -31.92
C PHE A 63 -27.39 -4.64 -30.82
N PRO A 64 -26.56 -5.68 -30.63
CA PRO A 64 -26.84 -6.70 -29.62
C PRO A 64 -26.67 -6.14 -28.20
N SER A 65 -27.62 -6.42 -27.30
CA SER A 65 -27.55 -6.00 -25.88
C SER A 65 -26.51 -6.76 -25.06
N ALA A 66 -25.95 -7.85 -25.59
CA ALA A 66 -24.75 -8.47 -25.05
C ALA A 66 -23.96 -9.15 -26.16
N MET A 67 -22.65 -9.28 -25.99
CA MET A 67 -21.80 -9.98 -26.95
C MET A 67 -20.68 -10.74 -26.27
N PHE A 68 -20.18 -11.76 -26.97
CA PHE A 68 -19.00 -12.50 -26.56
C PHE A 68 -17.77 -12.06 -27.36
N VAL A 69 -16.62 -11.97 -26.68
CA VAL A 69 -15.31 -11.80 -27.29
C VAL A 69 -14.36 -12.85 -26.73
N LYS A 70 -13.85 -13.71 -27.62
CA LYS A 70 -12.79 -14.66 -27.28
C LYS A 70 -11.52 -13.89 -26.97
N CYS A 71 -10.95 -14.12 -25.79
CA CYS A 71 -9.77 -13.39 -25.33
C CYS A 71 -8.95 -14.29 -24.42
N ASP A 72 -7.67 -14.48 -24.78
CA ASP A 72 -6.65 -14.85 -23.80
C ASP A 72 -6.19 -13.57 -23.10
N VAL A 73 -6.41 -13.48 -21.79
CA VAL A 73 -6.05 -12.28 -21.03
C VAL A 73 -4.53 -12.14 -20.79
N THR A 74 -3.74 -13.15 -21.14
CA THR A 74 -2.26 -13.03 -21.15
C THR A 74 -1.74 -12.34 -22.42
N ASP A 75 -2.60 -12.19 -23.43
CA ASP A 75 -2.27 -11.50 -24.67
C ASP A 75 -2.84 -10.07 -24.66
N THR A 76 -1.95 -9.08 -24.58
CA THR A 76 -2.33 -7.66 -24.55
C THR A 76 -3.07 -7.18 -25.81
N GLY A 77 -2.82 -7.80 -26.97
CA GLY A 77 -3.53 -7.52 -28.21
C GLY A 77 -4.96 -8.04 -28.19
N ASN A 78 -5.18 -9.22 -27.58
CA ASN A 78 -6.52 -9.76 -27.36
C ASN A 78 -7.35 -8.85 -26.46
N ILE A 79 -6.76 -8.37 -25.35
CA ILE A 79 -7.44 -7.43 -24.45
C ILE A 79 -7.80 -6.14 -25.20
N ALA A 80 -6.84 -5.54 -25.92
CA ALA A 80 -7.09 -4.31 -26.68
C ALA A 80 -8.25 -4.46 -27.67
N ALA A 81 -8.26 -5.55 -28.44
CA ALA A 81 -9.34 -5.85 -29.40
C ALA A 81 -10.72 -6.01 -28.71
N ALA A 82 -10.76 -6.56 -27.50
CA ALA A 82 -12.00 -6.68 -26.73
C ALA A 82 -12.56 -5.30 -26.31
N PHE A 83 -11.70 -4.39 -25.84
CA PHE A 83 -12.09 -3.01 -25.51
C PHE A 83 -12.51 -2.22 -26.76
N GLU A 84 -11.79 -2.36 -27.87
CA GLU A 84 -12.15 -1.71 -29.14
C GLU A 84 -13.53 -2.17 -29.63
N LYS A 85 -13.79 -3.48 -29.61
CA LYS A 85 -15.10 -4.02 -30.01
C LYS A 85 -16.22 -3.56 -29.08
N HIS A 86 -15.96 -3.50 -27.76
CA HIS A 86 -16.90 -2.93 -26.78
C HIS A 86 -17.25 -1.49 -27.13
N LEU A 87 -16.25 -0.65 -27.36
CA LEU A 87 -16.43 0.75 -27.68
C LEU A 87 -17.16 0.95 -29.02
N ALA A 88 -16.82 0.17 -30.04
CA ALA A 88 -17.48 0.22 -31.34
C ALA A 88 -18.97 -0.15 -31.26
N THR A 89 -19.35 -1.02 -30.31
CA THR A 89 -20.73 -1.49 -30.17
C THR A 89 -21.57 -0.59 -29.26
N PHE A 90 -21.01 -0.13 -28.13
CA PHE A 90 -21.77 0.58 -27.08
C PHE A 90 -21.40 2.06 -26.92
N GLY A 91 -20.34 2.52 -27.59
CA GLY A 91 -19.94 3.95 -27.61
C GLY A 91 -19.34 4.48 -26.31
N GLY A 92 -19.22 3.66 -25.26
CA GLY A 92 -18.57 4.00 -23.99
C GLY A 92 -18.47 2.80 -23.07
N LEU A 93 -17.84 2.99 -21.91
CA LEU A 93 -17.67 1.97 -20.88
C LEU A 93 -18.03 2.57 -19.52
N ASP A 94 -19.09 2.06 -18.88
CA ASP A 94 -19.51 2.53 -17.55
C ASP A 94 -18.97 1.63 -16.44
N ILE A 95 -18.90 0.31 -16.67
CA ILE A 95 -18.50 -0.70 -15.69
C ILE A 95 -17.45 -1.64 -16.28
N CYS A 96 -16.32 -1.83 -15.61
CA CYS A 96 -15.38 -2.90 -15.95
C CYS A 96 -15.23 -3.85 -14.76
N ILE A 97 -15.38 -5.16 -14.99
CA ILE A 97 -15.16 -6.18 -13.96
C ILE A 97 -14.04 -7.10 -14.43
N ASN A 98 -12.90 -6.99 -13.79
CA ASN A 98 -11.75 -7.84 -14.04
C ASN A 98 -11.85 -9.10 -13.19
N SER A 99 -12.56 -10.11 -13.70
CA SER A 99 -12.86 -11.36 -12.97
C SER A 99 -12.10 -12.60 -13.44
N ALA A 100 -11.33 -12.51 -14.52
CA ALA A 100 -10.45 -13.61 -14.93
C ALA A 100 -9.48 -13.98 -13.79
N GLY A 101 -9.31 -15.28 -13.56
CA GLY A 101 -8.39 -15.78 -12.54
C GLY A 101 -8.28 -17.30 -12.53
N ILE A 102 -7.11 -17.80 -12.14
CA ILE A 102 -6.79 -19.22 -12.03
C ILE A 102 -6.08 -19.53 -10.71
N SER A 103 -6.18 -20.78 -10.25
CA SER A 103 -5.31 -21.30 -9.19
C SER A 103 -3.97 -21.72 -9.78
N ASN A 104 -2.92 -21.72 -8.95
CA ASN A 104 -1.65 -22.25 -9.37
C ASN A 104 -1.74 -23.78 -9.54
N PRO A 105 -1.42 -24.35 -10.72
CA PRO A 105 -1.68 -25.76 -10.99
C PRO A 105 -0.72 -26.72 -10.29
N ILE A 106 0.44 -26.24 -9.81
CA ILE A 106 1.50 -27.07 -9.21
C ILE A 106 1.90 -26.45 -7.86
N PRO A 107 2.01 -27.23 -6.77
CA PRO A 107 2.54 -26.72 -5.50
C PRO A 107 3.91 -26.06 -5.69
N PHE A 108 4.08 -24.84 -5.18
CA PHE A 108 5.25 -24.00 -5.47
C PHE A 108 6.59 -24.69 -5.20
N ASN A 109 6.70 -25.43 -4.10
CA ASN A 109 7.93 -26.15 -3.73
C ASN A 109 8.21 -27.42 -4.55
N LYS A 110 7.30 -27.81 -5.46
CA LYS A 110 7.40 -28.97 -6.34
C LYS A 110 7.43 -28.58 -7.82
N ASP A 111 7.43 -27.29 -8.12
CA ASP A 111 7.42 -26.82 -9.49
C ASP A 111 8.84 -26.79 -10.05
N GLU A 112 9.15 -27.75 -10.94
CA GLU A 112 10.43 -27.87 -11.64
C GLU A 112 10.38 -27.26 -13.06
N THR A 113 9.27 -26.61 -13.42
CA THR A 113 9.08 -26.03 -14.74
C THR A 113 9.70 -24.63 -14.84
N ASP A 114 9.73 -24.09 -16.07
CA ASP A 114 10.04 -22.69 -16.31
C ASP A 114 8.87 -21.76 -15.94
N GLY A 115 7.84 -22.22 -15.22
CA GLY A 115 6.72 -21.40 -14.79
C GLY A 115 5.73 -20.99 -15.88
N THR A 116 6.07 -21.10 -17.17
CA THR A 116 5.27 -20.58 -18.30
C THR A 116 3.85 -21.15 -18.33
N ARG A 117 3.65 -22.35 -17.79
CA ARG A 117 2.33 -23.01 -17.67
C ARG A 117 1.89 -23.24 -16.22
N SER A 118 2.53 -22.59 -15.26
CA SER A 118 2.24 -22.76 -13.83
C SER A 118 2.28 -21.42 -13.09
N TRP A 119 3.34 -21.14 -12.32
CA TRP A 119 3.38 -19.99 -11.45
C TRP A 119 3.47 -18.67 -12.22
N ARG A 120 4.19 -18.60 -13.35
CA ARG A 120 4.24 -17.38 -14.20
C ARG A 120 2.88 -17.14 -14.82
N LEU A 121 2.26 -18.18 -15.40
CA LEU A 121 0.90 -18.10 -15.95
C LEU A 121 -0.10 -17.59 -14.90
N THR A 122 0.02 -18.05 -13.66
CA THR A 122 -0.84 -17.58 -12.56
C THR A 122 -0.64 -16.10 -12.26
N ILE A 123 0.60 -15.60 -12.25
CA ILE A 123 0.89 -14.16 -12.12
C ILE A 123 0.36 -13.38 -13.32
N ASP A 124 0.58 -13.87 -14.53
CA ASP A 124 0.17 -13.23 -15.77
C ASP A 124 -1.35 -13.07 -15.84
N VAL A 125 -2.10 -14.13 -15.51
CA VAL A 125 -3.57 -14.10 -15.50
C VAL A 125 -4.13 -13.33 -14.30
N ASN A 126 -3.64 -13.56 -13.09
CA ASN A 126 -4.29 -13.01 -11.89
C ASN A 126 -3.89 -11.56 -11.59
N LEU A 127 -2.71 -11.12 -12.01
CA LEU A 127 -2.16 -9.81 -11.69
C LEU A 127 -1.91 -8.96 -12.93
N ILE A 128 -1.09 -9.44 -13.88
CA ILE A 128 -0.68 -8.64 -15.04
C ILE A 128 -1.89 -8.30 -15.92
N ALA A 129 -2.72 -9.28 -16.25
CA ALA A 129 -3.95 -9.06 -17.00
C ALA A 129 -4.90 -8.06 -16.33
N ILE A 130 -5.02 -8.10 -14.99
CA ILE A 130 -5.83 -7.12 -14.25
C ILE A 130 -5.25 -5.71 -14.39
N ILE A 131 -3.93 -5.56 -14.31
CA ILE A 131 -3.24 -4.27 -14.50
C ILE A 131 -3.53 -3.74 -15.91
N ASP A 132 -3.39 -4.58 -16.94
CA ASP A 132 -3.62 -4.17 -18.33
C ASP A 132 -5.09 -3.82 -18.62
N CYS A 133 -6.03 -4.66 -18.19
CA CYS A 133 -7.46 -4.38 -18.33
C CYS A 133 -7.85 -3.11 -17.56
N THR A 134 -7.34 -2.90 -16.34
CA THR A 134 -7.60 -1.68 -15.56
C THR A 134 -7.06 -0.45 -16.30
N ARG A 135 -5.85 -0.52 -16.86
CA ARG A 135 -5.24 0.56 -17.63
C ARG A 135 -6.06 0.90 -18.87
N LEU A 136 -6.54 -0.10 -19.61
CA LEU A 136 -7.39 0.10 -20.80
C LEU A 136 -8.78 0.62 -20.45
N ALA A 137 -9.39 0.15 -19.36
CA ALA A 137 -10.66 0.67 -18.87
C ALA A 137 -10.56 2.15 -18.49
N ILE A 138 -9.51 2.54 -17.76
CA ILE A 138 -9.25 3.96 -17.42
C ILE A 138 -9.13 4.79 -18.71
N LYS A 139 -8.30 4.36 -19.66
CA LYS A 139 -8.13 5.06 -20.95
C LYS A 139 -9.44 5.19 -21.71
N THR A 140 -10.24 4.13 -21.75
CA THR A 140 -11.53 4.10 -22.44
C THR A 140 -12.51 5.08 -21.81
N MET A 141 -12.63 5.09 -20.48
CA MET A 141 -13.50 6.02 -19.72
C MET A 141 -13.06 7.48 -19.92
N GLN A 142 -11.75 7.74 -19.87
CA GLN A 142 -11.17 9.08 -20.09
C GLN A 142 -11.39 9.58 -21.51
N ALA A 143 -11.22 8.73 -22.53
CA ALA A 143 -11.32 9.11 -23.93
C ALA A 143 -12.72 9.66 -24.29
N VAL A 144 -13.77 9.12 -23.66
CA VAL A 144 -15.15 9.58 -23.85
C VAL A 144 -15.61 10.55 -22.75
N GLN A 145 -14.70 10.95 -21.84
CA GLN A 145 -14.97 11.82 -20.68
C GLN A 145 -16.16 11.36 -19.82
N LYS A 146 -16.36 10.04 -19.68
CA LYS A 146 -17.44 9.48 -18.86
C LYS A 146 -16.91 9.01 -17.51
N PRO A 147 -17.67 9.25 -16.42
CA PRO A 147 -17.38 8.60 -15.15
C PRO A 147 -17.61 7.09 -15.28
N GLY A 148 -16.92 6.31 -14.46
CA GLY A 148 -17.03 4.86 -14.53
C GLY A 148 -16.53 4.18 -13.28
N VAL A 149 -16.82 2.88 -13.18
CA VAL A 149 -16.38 2.05 -12.06
C VAL A 149 -15.68 0.80 -12.55
N ILE A 150 -14.55 0.47 -11.92
CA ILE A 150 -13.77 -0.72 -12.18
C ILE A 150 -13.75 -1.57 -10.90
N ILE A 151 -14.14 -2.84 -11.03
CA ILE A 151 -14.07 -3.83 -9.96
C ILE A 151 -13.00 -4.85 -10.32
N ASN A 152 -11.95 -4.90 -9.52
CA ASN A 152 -10.92 -5.93 -9.62
C ASN A 152 -11.25 -7.09 -8.68
N MET A 153 -11.22 -8.32 -9.18
CA MET A 153 -11.42 -9.50 -8.35
C MET A 153 -10.15 -9.86 -7.60
N GLY A 154 -10.14 -9.52 -6.31
CA GLY A 154 -9.18 -9.99 -5.33
C GLY A 154 -9.53 -11.38 -4.81
N SER A 155 -9.20 -11.64 -3.55
CA SER A 155 -9.55 -12.85 -2.80
C SER A 155 -9.25 -12.59 -1.32
N ALA A 156 -9.88 -13.34 -0.42
CA ALA A 156 -9.42 -13.41 0.97
C ALA A 156 -7.92 -13.78 1.07
N SER A 157 -7.41 -14.59 0.12
CA SER A 157 -5.97 -14.94 0.02
C SER A 157 -5.06 -13.75 -0.34
N GLY A 158 -5.64 -12.61 -0.72
CA GLY A 158 -4.92 -11.34 -0.89
C GLY A 158 -4.86 -10.48 0.37
N LEU A 159 -5.63 -10.84 1.40
CA LEU A 159 -5.67 -10.17 2.71
C LEU A 159 -4.90 -10.98 3.77
N TYR A 160 -5.00 -12.31 3.67
CA TYR A 160 -4.31 -13.27 4.52
C TYR A 160 -3.64 -14.34 3.66
N PRO A 161 -2.51 -14.92 4.09
CA PRO A 161 -1.80 -15.90 3.28
C PRO A 161 -2.57 -17.23 3.18
N LEU A 162 -2.70 -17.74 1.96
CA LEU A 162 -3.04 -19.14 1.71
C LEU A 162 -1.75 -19.95 1.57
N TYR A 163 -1.32 -20.60 2.65
CA TYR A 163 -0.02 -21.30 2.71
C TYR A 163 0.15 -22.40 1.66
N SER A 164 -0.94 -23.03 1.21
CA SER A 164 -0.91 -24.06 0.17
C SER A 164 -0.69 -23.50 -1.23
N ASP A 165 -0.95 -22.20 -1.46
CA ASP A 165 -0.78 -21.54 -2.75
C ASP A 165 -0.22 -20.10 -2.55
N PRO A 166 1.10 -19.99 -2.29
CA PRO A 166 1.74 -18.69 -2.08
C PRO A 166 1.76 -17.83 -3.35
N ILE A 167 1.76 -18.44 -4.53
CA ILE A 167 1.71 -17.72 -5.82
C ILE A 167 0.35 -17.05 -5.99
N TYR A 168 -0.73 -17.79 -5.74
CA TYR A 168 -2.08 -17.21 -5.74
C TYR A 168 -2.21 -16.09 -4.72
N SER A 169 -1.73 -16.31 -3.48
CA SER A 169 -1.74 -15.30 -2.42
C SER A 169 -0.99 -14.03 -2.83
N GLY A 170 0.24 -14.18 -3.36
CA GLY A 170 1.03 -13.06 -3.86
C GLY A 170 0.33 -12.31 -5.01
N SER A 171 -0.26 -13.04 -5.96
CA SER A 171 -0.99 -12.44 -7.07
C SER A 171 -2.20 -11.62 -6.59
N LYS A 172 -3.00 -12.14 -5.66
CA LYS A 172 -4.20 -11.48 -5.15
C LYS A 172 -3.88 -10.37 -4.14
N GLY A 173 -2.80 -10.51 -3.36
CA GLY A 173 -2.27 -9.41 -2.54
C GLY A 173 -1.79 -8.25 -3.41
N GLY A 174 -1.12 -8.56 -4.53
CA GLY A 174 -0.78 -7.58 -5.57
C GLY A 174 -2.00 -6.84 -6.10
N VAL A 175 -3.08 -7.56 -6.46
CA VAL A 175 -4.34 -6.95 -6.93
C VAL A 175 -4.95 -6.01 -5.90
N VAL A 176 -4.99 -6.42 -4.62
CA VAL A 176 -5.54 -5.61 -3.53
C VAL A 176 -4.76 -4.31 -3.38
N GLN A 177 -3.43 -4.40 -3.26
CA GLN A 177 -2.60 -3.21 -3.03
C GLN A 177 -2.52 -2.31 -4.27
N PHE A 178 -2.47 -2.90 -5.47
CA PHE A 178 -2.57 -2.18 -6.74
C PHE A 178 -3.85 -1.36 -6.79
N THR A 179 -5.00 -2.01 -6.57
CA THR A 179 -6.32 -1.35 -6.63
C THR A 179 -6.44 -0.23 -5.60
N ARG A 180 -6.03 -0.45 -4.36
CA ARG A 180 -6.04 0.57 -3.29
C ARG A 180 -5.18 1.79 -3.62
N SER A 181 -4.15 1.62 -4.45
CA SER A 181 -3.26 2.71 -4.86
C SER A 181 -3.86 3.61 -5.95
N LEU A 182 -5.00 3.23 -6.54
CA LEU A 182 -5.65 3.95 -7.63
C LEU A 182 -6.73 4.95 -7.18
N VAL A 183 -6.86 5.22 -5.87
CA VAL A 183 -7.77 6.25 -5.30
C VAL A 183 -7.72 7.60 -6.02
N PRO A 184 -6.56 8.15 -6.47
CA PRO A 184 -6.51 9.45 -7.12
C PRO A 184 -7.40 9.59 -8.36
N TYR A 185 -7.71 8.49 -9.07
CA TYR A 185 -8.61 8.50 -10.23
C TYR A 185 -10.05 8.89 -9.89
N LYS A 186 -10.46 8.82 -8.61
CA LYS A 186 -11.77 9.29 -8.16
C LYS A 186 -12.01 10.75 -8.55
N ARG A 187 -10.97 11.58 -8.52
CA ARG A 187 -11.04 13.00 -8.90
C ARG A 187 -11.34 13.22 -10.38
N GLN A 188 -11.14 12.19 -11.21
CA GLN A 188 -11.43 12.16 -12.63
C GLN A 188 -12.76 11.46 -12.93
N GLY A 189 -13.57 11.16 -11.91
CA GLY A 189 -14.85 10.45 -12.05
C GLY A 189 -14.72 8.93 -12.19
N ILE A 190 -13.52 8.35 -12.04
CA ILE A 190 -13.29 6.91 -12.18
C ILE A 190 -13.03 6.30 -10.80
N ARG A 191 -13.90 5.38 -10.37
CA ARG A 191 -13.76 4.67 -9.10
C ARG A 191 -13.26 3.26 -9.34
N ILE A 192 -12.26 2.84 -8.56
CA ILE A 192 -11.61 1.54 -8.75
C ILE A 192 -11.57 0.86 -7.40
N ASN A 193 -12.23 -0.29 -7.26
CA ASN A 193 -12.39 -1.01 -6.00
C ASN A 193 -12.05 -2.49 -6.19
N VAL A 194 -11.74 -3.18 -5.09
CA VAL A 194 -11.41 -4.60 -5.09
C VAL A 194 -12.44 -5.39 -4.28
N LEU A 195 -12.91 -6.49 -4.87
CA LEU A 195 -13.82 -7.44 -4.23
C LEU A 195 -13.04 -8.69 -3.84
N CYS A 196 -13.03 -9.04 -2.56
CA CYS A 196 -12.26 -10.15 -1.99
C CYS A 196 -13.20 -11.19 -1.40
N PRO A 197 -13.78 -12.10 -2.19
CA PRO A 197 -14.54 -13.22 -1.64
C PRO A 197 -13.63 -14.28 -1.01
N GLU A 198 -14.15 -14.98 -0.01
CA GLU A 198 -13.64 -16.29 0.45
C GLU A 198 -14.03 -17.41 -0.54
N PHE A 199 -14.12 -18.65 -0.08
CA PHE A 199 -14.41 -19.81 -0.92
C PHE A 199 -15.79 -19.71 -1.56
N VAL A 200 -15.85 -19.65 -2.90
CA VAL A 200 -17.09 -19.65 -3.68
C VAL A 200 -17.15 -20.92 -4.52
N GLU A 201 -18.33 -21.54 -4.59
CA GLU A 201 -18.56 -22.73 -5.41
C GLU A 201 -18.47 -22.37 -6.91
N THR A 202 -17.31 -22.66 -7.49
CA THR A 202 -16.93 -22.38 -8.88
C THR A 202 -16.08 -23.55 -9.38
N ASP A 203 -15.82 -23.66 -10.69
CA ASP A 203 -14.90 -24.68 -11.24
C ASP A 203 -13.54 -24.72 -10.51
N MET A 204 -13.09 -23.59 -9.98
CA MET A 204 -11.90 -23.48 -9.12
C MET A 204 -12.17 -24.01 -7.71
N GLY A 205 -13.23 -23.53 -7.04
CA GLY A 205 -13.58 -23.91 -5.68
C GLY A 205 -13.98 -25.39 -5.53
N SER A 206 -14.67 -25.97 -6.50
CA SER A 206 -15.15 -27.36 -6.48
C SER A 206 -14.03 -28.40 -6.60
N LYS A 207 -12.81 -27.99 -6.97
CA LYS A 207 -11.62 -28.86 -7.00
C LYS A 207 -10.99 -29.04 -5.60
N VAL A 208 -11.43 -28.27 -4.61
CA VAL A 208 -10.92 -28.33 -3.25
C VAL A 208 -11.63 -29.44 -2.47
N GLY A 209 -10.85 -30.25 -1.75
CA GLY A 209 -11.37 -31.42 -1.04
C GLY A 209 -12.43 -31.05 0.01
N SER A 210 -13.48 -31.87 0.12
CA SER A 210 -14.65 -31.64 0.98
C SER A 210 -14.30 -31.35 2.45
N LYS A 211 -13.24 -31.98 2.99
CA LYS A 211 -12.74 -31.71 4.35
C LYS A 211 -12.25 -30.28 4.54
N PHE A 212 -11.60 -29.70 3.53
CA PHE A 212 -11.13 -28.32 3.58
C PHE A 212 -12.30 -27.35 3.47
N VAL A 213 -13.26 -27.64 2.58
CA VAL A 213 -14.51 -26.86 2.46
C VAL A 213 -15.27 -26.83 3.79
N SER A 214 -15.38 -27.96 4.50
CA SER A 214 -16.01 -28.00 5.83
C SER A 214 -15.23 -27.23 6.90
N LEU A 215 -13.90 -27.19 6.81
CA LEU A 215 -13.05 -26.41 7.73
C LEU A 215 -13.22 -24.89 7.54
N MET A 216 -13.62 -24.47 6.34
CA MET A 216 -13.89 -23.08 5.97
C MET A 216 -15.38 -22.70 6.12
N ASP A 217 -16.17 -23.52 6.82
CA ASP A 217 -17.63 -23.39 6.98
C ASP A 217 -18.46 -23.38 5.69
N GLY A 218 -17.92 -23.96 4.60
CA GLY A 218 -18.63 -24.13 3.33
C GLY A 218 -18.24 -23.12 2.26
N PHE A 219 -19.19 -22.81 1.37
CA PHE A 219 -19.02 -21.83 0.31
C PHE A 219 -19.83 -20.56 0.60
N VAL A 220 -19.20 -19.40 0.36
CA VAL A 220 -19.88 -18.10 0.28
C VAL A 220 -20.94 -18.19 -0.81
N PRO A 221 -22.21 -17.85 -0.51
CA PRO A 221 -23.27 -17.82 -1.52
C PRO A 221 -22.93 -16.87 -2.66
N MET A 222 -23.08 -17.31 -3.91
CA MET A 222 -22.80 -16.49 -5.09
C MET A 222 -23.59 -15.17 -5.09
N GLU A 223 -24.83 -15.20 -4.59
CA GLU A 223 -25.68 -14.01 -4.42
C GLU A 223 -25.01 -12.93 -3.55
N MET A 224 -24.29 -13.33 -2.50
CA MET A 224 -23.57 -12.40 -1.63
C MET A 224 -22.41 -11.72 -2.36
N VAL A 225 -21.71 -12.48 -3.22
CA VAL A 225 -20.63 -11.94 -4.07
C VAL A 225 -21.17 -10.93 -5.07
N VAL A 226 -22.29 -11.25 -5.73
CA VAL A 226 -22.98 -10.35 -6.66
C VAL A 226 -23.45 -9.08 -5.92
N LYS A 227 -24.05 -9.23 -4.74
CA LYS A 227 -24.48 -8.10 -3.90
C LYS A 227 -23.30 -7.18 -3.54
N GLY A 228 -22.17 -7.72 -3.13
CA GLY A 228 -20.99 -6.93 -2.80
C GLY A 228 -20.38 -6.21 -4.00
N ALA A 229 -20.35 -6.83 -5.18
CA ALA A 229 -19.95 -6.14 -6.41
C ALA A 229 -20.88 -4.95 -6.71
N PHE A 230 -22.20 -5.13 -6.54
CA PHE A 230 -23.19 -4.09 -6.78
C PHE A 230 -23.10 -2.96 -5.74
N GLU A 231 -22.76 -3.28 -4.49
CA GLU A 231 -22.47 -2.27 -3.46
C GLU A 231 -21.30 -1.37 -3.89
N LEU A 232 -20.19 -1.96 -4.34
CA LEU A 232 -19.03 -1.19 -4.81
C LEU A 232 -19.32 -0.37 -6.08
N ILE A 233 -20.20 -0.87 -6.95
CA ILE A 233 -20.66 -0.15 -8.15
C ILE A 233 -21.56 1.04 -7.76
N THR A 234 -22.48 0.85 -6.82
CA THR A 234 -23.52 1.84 -6.51
C THR A 234 -23.05 2.90 -5.50
N ASP A 235 -22.22 2.55 -4.53
CA ASP A 235 -21.73 3.46 -3.49
C ASP A 235 -20.62 4.40 -4.02
N GLU A 236 -21.00 5.64 -4.31
CA GLU A 236 -20.10 6.71 -4.79
C GLU A 236 -19.05 7.15 -3.76
N SER A 237 -19.22 6.81 -2.48
CA SER A 237 -18.21 7.08 -1.47
C SER A 237 -16.95 6.22 -1.68
N LYS A 238 -17.09 5.04 -2.31
CA LYS A 238 -16.03 4.02 -2.41
C LYS A 238 -15.10 4.24 -3.59
N ALA A 239 -13.82 4.48 -3.30
CA ALA A 239 -12.71 4.39 -4.25
C ALA A 239 -11.48 3.82 -3.53
N GLY A 240 -10.74 2.94 -4.19
CA GLY A 240 -9.67 2.15 -3.58
C GLY A 240 -10.14 1.30 -2.40
N SER A 241 -11.46 1.06 -2.29
CA SER A 241 -12.04 0.28 -1.19
C SER A 241 -11.87 -1.21 -1.47
N CYS A 242 -11.64 -1.97 -0.40
CA CYS A 242 -11.52 -3.41 -0.44
C CYS A 242 -12.70 -4.00 0.31
N LEU A 243 -13.63 -4.66 -0.39
CA LEU A 243 -14.77 -5.33 0.23
C LEU A 243 -14.46 -6.81 0.39
N TRP A 244 -14.31 -7.26 1.64
CA TRP A 244 -14.09 -8.65 2.01
C TRP A 244 -15.42 -9.33 2.25
N ILE A 245 -15.64 -10.49 1.61
CA ILE A 245 -16.87 -11.27 1.75
C ILE A 245 -16.55 -12.62 2.35
N THR A 246 -17.14 -12.90 3.50
CA THR A 246 -16.90 -14.10 4.30
C THR A 246 -18.21 -14.78 4.65
N ILE A 247 -18.15 -16.08 4.94
CA ILE A 247 -19.33 -16.82 5.43
C ILE A 247 -19.70 -16.35 6.84
N ARG A 248 -18.70 -16.17 7.72
CA ARG A 248 -18.94 -15.90 9.14
C ARG A 248 -19.35 -14.47 9.45
N ARG A 249 -18.84 -13.49 8.70
CA ARG A 249 -19.01 -12.06 8.99
C ARG A 249 -19.78 -11.31 7.90
N GLY A 250 -20.12 -11.98 6.81
CA GLY A 250 -20.77 -11.34 5.66
C GLY A 250 -19.80 -10.41 4.93
N MET A 251 -20.26 -9.19 4.62
CA MET A 251 -19.50 -8.20 3.85
C MET A 251 -18.89 -7.16 4.80
N GLU A 252 -17.56 -7.05 4.81
CA GLU A 252 -16.81 -6.09 5.64
C GLU A 252 -15.77 -5.35 4.79
N TYR A 253 -15.53 -4.07 5.07
CA TYR A 253 -14.46 -3.33 4.41
C TYR A 253 -13.11 -3.63 5.07
N TRP A 254 -12.07 -3.80 4.26
CA TRP A 254 -10.70 -4.04 4.70
C TRP A 254 -9.82 -2.77 4.64
N PRO A 255 -8.94 -2.52 5.63
CA PRO A 255 -8.81 -3.26 6.89
C PRO A 255 -10.05 -3.15 7.77
N THR A 256 -10.39 -4.22 8.49
CA THR A 256 -11.52 -4.21 9.44
C THR A 256 -11.16 -3.37 10.67
N PRO A 257 -12.10 -2.88 11.49
CA PRO A 257 -11.78 -2.18 12.73
C PRO A 257 -10.89 -3.00 13.67
N ALA A 258 -11.05 -4.32 13.69
CA ALA A 258 -10.18 -5.21 14.47
C ALA A 258 -8.76 -5.27 13.89
N GLU A 259 -8.62 -5.26 12.56
CA GLU A 259 -7.33 -5.20 11.90
C GLU A 259 -6.66 -3.83 12.13
N GLU A 260 -7.42 -2.74 12.00
CA GLU A 260 -6.95 -1.39 12.32
C GLU A 260 -6.53 -1.29 13.80
N ALA A 261 -7.28 -1.91 14.72
CA ALA A 261 -6.99 -1.92 16.14
C ALA A 261 -5.68 -2.63 16.50
N LYS A 262 -5.17 -3.56 15.68
CA LYS A 262 -3.83 -4.12 15.88
C LYS A 262 -2.73 -3.06 15.77
N TYR A 263 -2.98 -2.00 15.01
CA TYR A 263 -2.08 -0.86 14.86
C TYR A 263 -2.37 0.26 15.87
N LEU A 264 -3.47 0.17 16.62
CA LEU A 264 -3.80 1.11 17.68
C LEU A 264 -3.18 0.62 19.00
N VAL A 265 -2.31 1.43 19.60
CA VAL A 265 -1.77 1.12 20.93
C VAL A 265 -2.92 1.16 21.93
N SER A 266 -3.16 0.04 22.63
CA SER A 266 -4.20 -0.02 23.67
C SER A 266 -3.98 1.13 24.65
N GLN A 267 -4.98 1.99 24.86
CA GLN A 267 -4.97 2.96 25.95
C GLN A 267 -5.10 2.18 27.26
N ARG A 268 -4.00 1.58 27.75
CA ARG A 268 -3.90 1.28 29.18
C ARG A 268 -4.13 2.61 29.88
N LYS A 269 -5.19 2.68 30.70
CA LYS A 269 -5.41 3.78 31.65
C LYS A 269 -4.09 3.99 32.41
N ARG A 270 -3.30 4.97 31.99
CA ARG A 270 -2.10 5.36 32.71
C ARG A 270 -2.59 5.96 34.02
N ALA A 271 -2.29 5.27 35.12
CA ALA A 271 -2.29 5.90 36.44
C ALA A 271 -1.27 7.06 36.37
N GLY A 272 -1.77 8.29 36.45
CA GLY A 272 -1.00 9.51 36.29
C GLY A 272 -1.13 10.12 34.89
N ALA A 273 -2.27 10.79 34.64
CA ALA A 273 -2.37 11.71 33.51
C ALA A 273 -1.33 12.83 33.72
N LYS A 274 -0.28 12.86 32.89
CA LYS A 274 0.57 14.05 32.78
C LYS A 274 -0.33 15.22 32.36
N ALA A 275 -0.14 16.39 32.97
CA ALA A 275 -0.93 17.57 32.66
C ALA A 275 -0.95 17.84 31.13
N PRO A 276 -2.11 18.25 30.56
CA PRO A 276 -2.23 18.57 29.15
C PRO A 276 -1.23 19.65 28.77
N PHE A 277 -0.55 19.48 27.63
CA PHE A 277 0.40 20.48 27.15
C PHE A 277 -0.34 21.77 26.79
N GLN A 278 0.04 22.87 27.44
CA GLN A 278 -0.40 24.20 27.05
C GLN A 278 0.65 24.80 26.13
N ALA A 279 0.30 24.93 24.85
CA ALA A 279 1.12 25.67 23.92
C ALA A 279 1.24 27.13 24.39
N PRO A 280 2.41 27.78 24.21
CA PRO A 280 2.52 29.20 24.47
C PRO A 280 1.54 29.96 23.57
N LEU A 281 0.48 30.51 24.17
CA LEU A 281 -0.64 31.20 23.50
C LEU A 281 -0.21 32.44 22.70
N ASN A 282 1.03 32.91 22.86
CA ASN A 282 1.58 34.11 22.23
C ASN A 282 2.77 33.80 21.30
N LEU A 283 2.63 32.85 20.38
CA LEU A 283 3.67 32.59 19.37
C LEU A 283 3.68 33.73 18.34
N GLN A 284 4.58 34.70 18.49
CA GLN A 284 4.75 35.79 17.52
C GLN A 284 5.49 35.30 16.27
N LEU A 285 4.90 35.56 15.10
CA LEU A 285 5.51 35.25 13.81
C LEU A 285 6.60 36.27 13.48
N PRO A 286 7.86 35.86 13.26
CA PRO A 286 8.91 36.80 12.90
C PRO A 286 8.82 37.22 11.43
N GLN A 287 9.41 38.35 11.06
CA GLN A 287 9.53 38.76 9.65
C GLN A 287 10.45 37.84 8.84
N SER A 288 11.43 37.22 9.51
CA SER A 288 12.39 36.29 8.92
C SER A 288 12.85 35.27 9.95
N PHE A 289 13.32 34.12 9.49
CA PHE A 289 13.78 33.03 10.34
C PHE A 289 14.99 32.33 9.73
N GLU A 290 15.70 31.53 10.52
CA GLU A 290 16.87 30.78 10.08
C GLU A 290 16.52 29.38 9.59
N LYS A 291 17.23 28.94 8.55
CA LYS A 291 17.18 27.57 8.05
C LYS A 291 18.53 27.12 7.51
N LEU A 292 18.77 25.82 7.51
CA LEU A 292 19.86 25.21 6.76
C LEU A 292 19.44 24.96 5.32
N VAL A 293 20.34 25.28 4.40
CA VAL A 293 20.20 24.95 2.97
C VAL A 293 21.43 24.19 2.51
N VAL A 294 21.24 23.28 1.57
CA VAL A 294 22.32 22.68 0.79
C VAL A 294 22.66 23.66 -0.32
N HIS A 295 23.88 24.22 -0.28
CA HIS A 295 24.40 25.12 -1.31
C HIS A 295 25.43 24.45 -2.21
N THR A 296 25.90 23.25 -1.86
CA THR A 296 26.88 22.48 -2.64
C THR A 296 26.59 21.00 -2.50
N LEU A 297 26.60 20.25 -3.62
CA LEU A 297 26.39 18.81 -3.60
C LEU A 297 27.61 18.12 -2.99
N SER A 298 27.46 17.52 -1.81
CA SER A 298 28.53 16.76 -1.16
C SER A 298 28.01 15.80 -0.10
N HIS A 299 28.74 14.70 0.10
CA HIS A 299 28.57 13.80 1.24
C HIS A 299 29.12 14.37 2.55
N ASN A 300 29.95 15.41 2.50
CA ASN A 300 30.37 16.13 3.69
C ASN A 300 29.30 17.18 4.03
N PHE A 301 28.39 16.82 4.94
CA PHE A 301 27.23 17.68 5.29
C PHE A 301 27.64 19.10 5.70
N ARG A 302 28.75 19.25 6.43
CA ARG A 302 29.27 20.54 6.87
C ARG A 302 29.68 21.43 5.70
N ASN A 303 30.31 20.84 4.68
CA ASN A 303 30.72 21.58 3.48
C ASN A 303 29.55 21.79 2.51
N ALA A 304 28.55 20.90 2.56
CA ALA A 304 27.38 20.96 1.69
C ALA A 304 26.37 22.02 2.11
N THR A 305 26.32 22.36 3.42
CA THR A 305 25.25 23.15 4.01
C THR A 305 25.72 24.44 4.66
N GLY A 306 24.83 25.43 4.65
CA GLY A 306 25.02 26.72 5.31
C GLY A 306 23.72 27.21 5.92
N THR A 307 23.82 28.02 6.98
CA THR A 307 22.65 28.68 7.57
C THR A 307 22.34 29.94 6.78
N VAL A 308 21.07 30.12 6.42
CA VAL A 308 20.57 31.34 5.75
C VAL A 308 19.38 31.90 6.51
N ARG A 309 19.21 33.22 6.45
CA ARG A 309 18.02 33.90 6.95
C ARG A 309 17.02 34.07 5.81
N ALA A 310 15.83 33.52 5.97
CA ALA A 310 14.76 33.55 4.97
C ALA A 310 13.58 34.40 5.45
N PRO A 311 12.92 35.18 4.58
CA PRO A 311 11.72 35.92 4.95
C PRO A 311 10.54 34.98 5.20
N LEU A 312 9.75 35.25 6.24
CA LEU A 312 8.47 34.59 6.44
C LEU A 312 7.44 35.20 5.50
N ARG A 313 6.88 34.39 4.59
CA ARG A 313 5.89 34.86 3.61
C ARG A 313 4.47 34.62 4.12
N LEU A 314 3.70 35.71 4.20
CA LEU A 314 2.27 35.71 4.50
C LEU A 314 1.48 36.27 3.30
N PRO A 315 0.20 35.88 3.12
CA PRO A 315 -0.53 34.88 3.90
C PRO A 315 -0.01 33.45 3.67
N ILE A 316 -0.36 32.53 4.57
CA ILE A 316 -0.03 31.10 4.38
C ILE A 316 -0.81 30.58 3.18
N ILE A 317 -0.13 29.81 2.33
CA ILE A 317 -0.70 29.23 1.10
C ILE A 317 -1.96 28.42 1.46
N PRO A 318 -3.03 28.48 0.64
CA PRO A 318 -4.20 27.61 0.80
C PRO A 318 -3.79 26.13 1.00
N HIS A 319 -4.49 25.44 1.89
CA HIS A 319 -4.22 24.05 2.29
C HIS A 319 -2.83 23.78 2.90
N HIS A 320 -2.08 24.81 3.31
CA HIS A 320 -0.83 24.66 4.05
C HIS A 320 -0.95 25.15 5.49
N VAL A 321 -0.04 24.70 6.32
CA VAL A 321 0.19 25.26 7.66
C VAL A 321 1.64 25.66 7.81
N LEU A 322 1.89 26.63 8.68
CA LEU A 322 3.22 26.99 9.12
C LEU A 322 3.47 26.28 10.47
N VAL A 323 4.57 25.56 10.58
CA VAL A 323 4.98 24.88 11.82
C VAL A 323 6.22 25.57 12.36
N LYS A 324 6.19 26.00 13.63
CA LYS A 324 7.40 26.35 14.39
C LYS A 324 8.05 25.06 14.83
N VAL A 325 9.21 24.74 14.30
CA VAL A 325 9.98 23.55 14.66
C VAL A 325 10.57 23.73 16.05
N ILE A 326 10.43 22.71 16.90
CA ILE A 326 11.03 22.66 18.24
C ILE A 326 12.16 21.63 18.26
N TYR A 327 11.92 20.45 17.68
CA TYR A 327 12.94 19.43 17.51
C TYR A 327 12.93 18.94 16.06
N ALA A 328 14.11 18.72 15.49
CA ALA A 328 14.29 18.13 14.17
C ALA A 328 15.11 16.83 14.28
N GLY A 329 14.78 15.85 13.47
CA GLY A 329 15.45 14.53 13.50
C GLY A 329 16.70 14.54 12.63
N VAL A 330 17.83 14.13 13.22
CA VAL A 330 19.08 13.95 12.48
C VAL A 330 19.20 12.53 11.96
N ASN A 331 19.36 12.41 10.65
CA ASN A 331 19.24 11.16 9.92
C ASN A 331 20.56 10.80 9.24
N ALA A 332 20.93 9.52 9.25
CA ALA A 332 22.12 9.05 8.55
C ALA A 332 22.09 9.38 7.04
N SER A 333 20.90 9.49 6.46
CA SER A 333 20.74 9.81 5.03
C SER A 333 20.78 11.32 4.72
N ASP A 334 20.97 12.20 5.71
CA ASP A 334 21.17 13.63 5.47
C ASP A 334 22.37 13.88 4.54
N VAL A 335 23.45 13.08 4.67
CA VAL A 335 24.62 13.16 3.78
C VAL A 335 24.35 12.64 2.37
N ASN A 336 23.39 11.74 2.20
CA ASN A 336 22.97 11.25 0.88
C ASN A 336 22.02 12.25 0.21
N TYR A 337 21.19 12.91 1.01
CA TYR A 337 20.33 13.99 0.55
C TYR A 337 21.15 15.19 0.10
N SER A 338 22.13 15.62 0.91
CA SER A 338 23.01 16.74 0.58
C SER A 338 23.94 16.47 -0.60
N SER A 339 24.21 15.20 -0.94
CA SER A 339 24.97 14.84 -2.14
C SER A 339 24.12 14.68 -3.40
N GLY A 340 22.80 14.86 -3.29
CA GLY A 340 21.87 14.82 -4.42
C GLY A 340 21.37 13.42 -4.80
N ARG A 341 21.73 12.35 -4.07
CA ARG A 341 21.34 10.96 -4.40
C ARG A 341 19.83 10.69 -4.35
N TYR A 342 19.07 11.57 -3.72
CA TYR A 342 17.60 11.48 -3.63
C TYR A 342 16.89 12.03 -4.87
N PHE A 343 17.61 12.69 -5.77
CA PHE A 343 17.06 13.30 -6.96
C PHE A 343 17.52 12.51 -8.19
N GLY A 344 16.61 12.22 -9.12
CA GLY A 344 16.96 11.69 -10.44
C GLY A 344 17.38 12.82 -11.40
N GLY A 345 18.17 12.48 -12.41
CA GLY A 345 18.63 13.41 -13.45
C GLY A 345 20.14 13.38 -13.67
N SER A 346 20.62 14.19 -14.60
CA SER A 346 22.05 14.40 -14.83
C SER A 346 22.66 15.32 -13.75
N ASN A 347 23.98 15.36 -13.62
CA ASN A 347 24.65 16.26 -12.67
C ASN A 347 24.28 17.74 -12.87
N LYS A 348 24.06 18.17 -14.13
CA LYS A 348 23.61 19.54 -14.43
C LYS A 348 22.20 19.81 -13.89
N ASP A 349 21.31 18.83 -13.99
CA ASP A 349 19.95 18.94 -13.45
C ASP A 349 19.98 19.07 -11.93
N LEU A 350 20.90 18.37 -11.27
CA LEU A 350 21.07 18.44 -9.82
C LEU A 350 21.64 19.79 -9.36
N GLU A 351 22.68 20.29 -10.05
CA GLU A 351 23.27 21.60 -9.74
C GLU A 351 22.26 22.74 -9.90
N SER A 352 21.38 22.67 -10.91
CA SER A 352 20.32 23.66 -11.12
C SER A 352 19.28 23.75 -9.99
N ARG A 353 19.25 22.76 -9.08
CA ARG A 353 18.34 22.75 -7.91
C ARG A 353 18.94 23.46 -6.69
N LEU A 354 20.22 23.78 -6.70
CA LEU A 354 20.86 24.48 -5.60
C LEU A 354 20.47 25.98 -5.59
N PRO A 355 20.29 26.60 -4.40
CA PRO A 355 20.24 25.95 -3.09
C PRO A 355 18.86 25.31 -2.81
N PHE A 356 18.83 24.22 -2.04
CA PHE A 356 17.59 23.56 -1.61
C PHE A 356 17.57 23.28 -0.10
N ASP A 357 16.37 23.15 0.48
CA ASP A 357 16.16 22.94 1.91
C ASP A 357 16.43 21.48 2.33
N CYS A 358 16.90 21.25 3.56
CA CYS A 358 17.25 19.91 4.07
C CYS A 358 16.65 19.58 5.44
N GLY A 359 16.78 18.31 5.86
CA GLY A 359 16.12 17.73 7.03
C GLY A 359 14.84 17.00 6.66
N PHE A 360 14.62 15.81 7.24
CA PHE A 360 13.53 14.88 6.85
C PHE A 360 12.28 14.96 7.72
N GLU A 361 12.44 15.39 8.97
CA GLU A 361 11.39 15.27 9.98
C GLU A 361 11.59 16.28 11.11
N ALA A 362 10.48 16.64 11.74
CA ALA A 362 10.48 17.48 12.92
C ALA A 362 9.19 17.31 13.73
N VAL A 363 9.22 17.80 14.96
CA VAL A 363 8.04 18.07 15.76
C VAL A 363 8.06 19.53 16.19
N GLY A 364 6.87 20.12 16.24
CA GLY A 364 6.71 21.53 16.49
C GLY A 364 5.28 21.90 16.85
N ILE A 365 4.97 23.18 16.70
CA ILE A 365 3.64 23.73 16.98
C ILE A 365 3.13 24.43 15.72
N ILE A 366 1.86 24.24 15.38
CA ILE A 366 1.22 24.98 14.29
C ILE A 366 1.19 26.47 14.67
N ALA A 367 1.94 27.26 13.91
CA ALA A 367 2.12 28.69 14.11
C ALA A 367 1.10 29.53 13.32
N ALA A 368 0.68 29.05 12.14
CA ALA A 368 -0.34 29.66 11.31
C ALA A 368 -0.99 28.62 10.39
N VAL A 369 -2.21 28.91 9.93
CA VAL A 369 -2.96 28.05 9.00
C VAL A 369 -3.39 28.84 7.77
N GLY A 370 -3.35 28.21 6.60
CA GLY A 370 -3.89 28.78 5.36
C GLY A 370 -5.42 28.73 5.36
N GLU A 371 -6.03 29.62 4.58
CA GLU A 371 -7.49 29.86 4.55
C GLU A 371 -8.33 28.58 4.36
N SER A 372 -7.87 27.65 3.52
CA SER A 372 -8.58 26.39 3.23
C SER A 372 -8.31 25.24 4.22
N VAL A 373 -7.68 25.51 5.37
CA VAL A 373 -7.41 24.51 6.42
C VAL A 373 -8.45 24.66 7.54
N THR A 374 -9.40 23.72 7.59
CA THR A 374 -10.54 23.78 8.53
C THR A 374 -10.40 22.85 9.73
N ASN A 375 -9.50 21.86 9.66
CA ASN A 375 -9.39 20.76 10.61
C ASN A 375 -8.15 20.85 11.53
N LEU A 376 -7.34 21.90 11.41
CA LEU A 376 -6.14 22.13 12.22
C LEU A 376 -6.18 23.52 12.84
N LYS A 377 -5.59 23.68 14.03
CA LYS A 377 -5.63 24.94 14.78
C LYS A 377 -4.23 25.41 15.11
N VAL A 378 -4.06 26.73 15.17
CA VAL A 378 -2.85 27.35 15.73
C VAL A 378 -2.70 26.90 17.18
N GLY A 379 -1.47 26.60 17.59
CA GLY A 379 -1.13 26.06 18.91
C GLY A 379 -1.17 24.53 19.00
N THR A 380 -1.72 23.82 18.01
CA THR A 380 -1.71 22.35 18.01
C THR A 380 -0.28 21.82 17.84
N PRO A 381 0.22 20.94 18.72
CA PRO A 381 1.48 20.24 18.50
C PRO A 381 1.36 19.30 17.30
N ALA A 382 2.39 19.28 16.45
CA ALA A 382 2.38 18.57 15.19
C ALA A 382 3.75 17.97 14.89
N ALA A 383 3.74 16.73 14.42
CA ALA A 383 4.86 16.09 13.78
C ALA A 383 4.75 16.20 12.25
N ILE A 384 5.90 16.26 11.60
CA ILE A 384 6.03 16.35 10.14
C ILE A 384 7.12 15.41 9.65
N MET A 385 6.86 14.74 8.53
CA MET A 385 7.84 13.94 7.78
C MET A 385 7.93 14.50 6.36
N THR A 386 8.69 15.59 6.22
CA THR A 386 8.84 16.32 4.96
C THR A 386 10.22 16.96 4.88
N PHE A 387 10.69 17.21 3.66
CA PHE A 387 11.97 17.87 3.47
C PHE A 387 11.94 19.33 3.92
N GLY A 388 13.08 19.82 4.39
CA GLY A 388 13.21 21.21 4.86
C GLY A 388 12.84 21.39 6.33
N SER A 389 12.98 20.34 7.14
CA SER A 389 12.70 20.40 8.58
C SER A 389 13.81 21.08 9.38
N TYR A 390 15.01 21.26 8.82
CA TYR A 390 16.10 22.04 9.42
C TYR A 390 15.88 23.54 9.23
N ALA A 391 14.77 24.02 9.76
CA ALA A 391 14.35 25.40 9.73
C ALA A 391 13.64 25.73 11.04
N GLU A 392 13.74 26.97 11.49
CA GLU A 392 12.95 27.44 12.63
C GLU A 392 11.45 27.39 12.36
N PHE A 393 11.05 27.66 11.12
CA PHE A 393 9.68 27.57 10.64
C PHE A 393 9.66 26.84 9.30
N THR A 394 8.67 25.98 9.11
CA THR A 394 8.50 25.26 7.85
C THR A 394 7.04 25.24 7.42
N MET A 395 6.81 25.42 6.13
CA MET A 395 5.47 25.47 5.55
C MET A 395 5.15 24.12 4.92
N VAL A 396 4.08 23.48 5.38
CA VAL A 396 3.79 22.08 5.09
C VAL A 396 2.36 21.94 4.62
N PRO A 397 2.06 21.14 3.58
CA PRO A 397 0.69 20.80 3.22
C PRO A 397 -0.06 20.24 4.43
N SER A 398 -1.27 20.73 4.70
CA SER A 398 -2.05 20.33 5.89
C SER A 398 -2.30 18.83 5.97
N LYS A 399 -2.40 18.15 4.83
CA LYS A 399 -2.53 16.69 4.72
C LYS A 399 -1.31 15.89 5.21
N HIS A 400 -0.14 16.52 5.36
CA HIS A 400 1.08 15.87 5.87
C HIS A 400 1.31 16.14 7.36
N ILE A 401 0.41 16.89 8.00
CA ILE A 401 0.48 17.16 9.43
C ILE A 401 -0.04 15.95 10.20
N LEU A 402 0.76 15.52 11.17
CA LEU A 402 0.39 14.51 12.15
C LEU A 402 0.20 15.23 13.49
N PRO A 403 -1.05 15.51 13.92
CA PRO A 403 -1.29 16.06 15.26
C PRO A 403 -0.76 15.12 16.32
N VAL A 404 -0.05 15.66 17.31
CA VAL A 404 0.50 14.90 18.43
C VAL A 404 0.11 15.54 19.75
N GLU A 405 0.12 14.75 20.81
CA GLU A 405 -0.27 15.24 22.14
C GLU A 405 0.68 16.34 22.64
N ARG A 406 1.97 16.19 22.34
CA ARG A 406 3.05 17.05 22.83
C ARG A 406 4.18 17.12 21.81
N PRO A 407 4.87 18.26 21.67
CA PRO A 407 6.01 18.37 20.78
C PRO A 407 7.30 17.88 21.46
N ASP A 408 7.28 16.67 21.99
CA ASP A 408 8.41 16.09 22.74
C ASP A 408 9.43 15.44 21.75
N PRO A 409 10.75 15.42 22.06
CA PRO A 409 11.77 14.89 21.16
C PRO A 409 11.60 13.38 20.86
N GLU A 410 10.99 12.63 21.76
CA GLU A 410 10.65 11.21 21.57
C GLU A 410 9.68 11.01 20.39
N VAL A 411 8.82 11.99 20.12
CA VAL A 411 7.92 11.95 18.95
C VAL A 411 8.73 11.95 17.66
N VAL A 412 9.74 12.80 17.56
CA VAL A 412 10.63 12.85 16.38
C VAL A 412 11.32 11.52 16.16
N ALA A 413 11.79 10.86 17.22
CA ALA A 413 12.41 9.55 17.11
C ALA A 413 11.46 8.47 16.55
N MET A 414 10.15 8.58 16.76
CA MET A 414 9.19 7.61 16.23
C MET A 414 8.92 7.77 14.72
N LEU A 415 9.11 8.98 14.17
CA LEU A 415 8.71 9.32 12.81
C LEU A 415 9.51 8.53 11.75
N THR A 416 10.80 8.81 11.58
CA THR A 416 11.62 8.07 10.60
C THR A 416 12.16 6.81 11.21
N SER A 417 12.77 6.88 12.40
CA SER A 417 13.44 5.73 13.00
C SER A 417 12.47 4.65 13.47
N GLY A 418 11.46 5.01 14.27
CA GLY A 418 10.46 4.07 14.77
C GLY A 418 9.62 3.43 13.66
N LEU A 419 9.08 4.25 12.75
CA LEU A 419 8.28 3.77 11.62
C LEU A 419 9.09 2.86 10.69
N THR A 420 10.36 3.19 10.41
CA THR A 420 11.24 2.32 9.61
C THR A 420 11.41 0.97 10.27
N ALA A 421 11.69 0.93 11.58
CA ALA A 421 11.85 -0.32 12.31
C ALA A 421 10.56 -1.16 12.29
N SER A 422 9.41 -0.56 12.60
CA SER A 422 8.10 -1.24 12.57
C SER A 422 7.77 -1.76 11.17
N ILE A 423 7.83 -0.93 10.14
CA ILE A 423 7.50 -1.36 8.77
C ILE A 423 8.46 -2.44 8.26
N ALA A 424 9.77 -2.30 8.50
CA ALA A 424 10.75 -3.28 8.04
C ALA A 424 10.50 -4.65 8.69
N LEU A 425 10.24 -4.65 10.00
CA LEU A 425 9.97 -5.85 10.77
C LEU A 425 8.60 -6.48 10.45
N GLU A 426 7.59 -5.66 10.13
CA GLU A 426 6.24 -6.14 9.81
C GLU A 426 6.09 -6.59 8.35
N LYS A 427 6.72 -5.89 7.41
CA LYS A 427 6.48 -6.08 5.96
C LYS A 427 7.61 -6.79 5.22
N ALA A 428 8.87 -6.59 5.62
CA ALA A 428 10.02 -7.09 4.88
C ALA A 428 10.66 -8.35 5.53
N GLY A 429 10.51 -8.52 6.85
CA GLY A 429 10.90 -9.76 7.53
C GLY A 429 9.82 -10.82 7.38
N ALA A 430 9.96 -11.72 6.39
CA ALA A 430 9.21 -12.98 6.25
C ALA A 430 7.81 -13.02 6.93
N GLY A 431 6.91 -12.09 6.56
CA GLY A 431 5.47 -12.18 6.80
C GLY A 431 4.91 -12.16 8.23
N GLN A 432 5.73 -12.19 9.29
CA GLN A 432 5.34 -12.02 10.70
C GLN A 432 6.60 -12.14 11.57
N LEU A 433 6.84 -11.20 12.49
CA LEU A 433 7.69 -11.45 13.66
C LEU A 433 6.98 -12.50 14.52
N GLU A 434 7.06 -13.76 14.12
CA GLU A 434 6.62 -14.90 14.92
C GLU A 434 7.45 -14.92 16.22
N SER A 435 6.81 -15.20 17.34
CA SER A 435 7.51 -15.37 18.62
C SER A 435 8.48 -16.55 18.56
N GLY A 436 9.59 -16.47 19.30
CA GLY A 436 10.55 -17.56 19.46
C GLY A 436 11.61 -17.69 18.34
N LYS A 437 11.74 -16.70 17.44
CA LYS A 437 12.87 -16.65 16.50
C LYS A 437 14.09 -15.96 17.12
N VAL A 438 15.23 -16.10 16.43
CA VAL A 438 16.43 -15.29 16.71
C VAL A 438 16.50 -14.13 15.71
N VAL A 439 16.57 -12.91 16.21
CA VAL A 439 16.65 -11.68 15.42
C VAL A 439 17.99 -11.01 15.67
N LEU A 440 18.77 -10.81 14.60
CA LEU A 440 19.99 -10.04 14.66
C LEU A 440 19.72 -8.59 14.24
N VAL A 441 19.99 -7.63 15.12
CA VAL A 441 19.89 -6.20 14.83
C VAL A 441 21.29 -5.60 14.73
N THR A 442 21.64 -5.04 13.57
CA THR A 442 22.90 -4.28 13.43
C THR A 442 22.71 -2.82 13.78
N ALA A 443 23.79 -2.15 14.22
CA ALA A 443 23.74 -0.75 14.68
C ALA A 443 22.63 -0.54 15.74
N ALA A 444 22.45 -1.53 16.61
CA ALA A 444 21.28 -1.68 17.45
C ALA A 444 21.09 -0.57 18.48
N ALA A 445 22.16 0.10 18.89
CA ALA A 445 22.10 1.25 19.78
C ALA A 445 21.88 2.59 19.03
N GLY A 446 21.57 2.55 17.72
CA GLY A 446 21.26 3.72 16.91
C GLY A 446 19.76 4.06 16.90
N GLY A 447 19.41 5.16 16.23
CA GLY A 447 18.03 5.70 16.16
C GLY A 447 16.98 4.65 15.80
N THR A 448 17.13 3.98 14.65
CA THR A 448 16.24 2.89 14.21
C THR A 448 16.50 1.58 14.95
N GLY A 449 17.77 1.27 15.25
CA GLY A 449 18.19 0.00 15.83
C GLY A 449 17.53 -0.28 17.18
N GLN A 450 17.42 0.75 18.03
CA GLN A 450 16.83 0.59 19.36
C GLN A 450 15.34 0.25 19.30
N PHE A 451 14.61 0.75 18.29
CA PHE A 451 13.22 0.37 18.07
C PHE A 451 13.13 -1.06 17.53
N ALA A 452 14.01 -1.45 16.61
CA ALA A 452 14.02 -2.82 16.09
C ALA A 452 14.29 -3.85 17.20
N VAL A 453 15.22 -3.57 18.12
CA VAL A 453 15.45 -4.38 19.32
C VAL A 453 14.18 -4.50 20.17
N GLN A 454 13.58 -3.37 20.54
CA GLN A 454 12.41 -3.36 21.42
C GLN A 454 11.21 -4.07 20.78
N LEU A 455 10.95 -3.83 19.50
CA LEU A 455 9.86 -4.47 18.76
C LEU A 455 10.09 -5.98 18.64
N ALA A 456 11.31 -6.42 18.34
CA ALA A 456 11.63 -7.84 18.29
C ALA A 456 11.48 -8.52 19.66
N LYS A 457 11.92 -7.87 20.75
CA LYS A 457 11.71 -8.36 22.13
C LYS A 457 10.23 -8.42 22.50
N LEU A 458 9.45 -7.39 22.18
CA LEU A 458 8.01 -7.36 22.42
C LEU A 458 7.26 -8.45 21.66
N ALA A 459 7.75 -8.81 20.47
CA ALA A 459 7.23 -9.93 19.69
C ALA A 459 7.66 -11.32 20.23
N GLY A 460 8.37 -11.39 21.37
CA GLY A 460 8.75 -12.66 22.00
C GLY A 460 9.98 -13.33 21.39
N ASN A 461 10.88 -12.57 20.75
CA ASN A 461 12.08 -13.11 20.12
C ASN A 461 13.32 -13.05 21.01
N THR A 462 14.27 -13.93 20.69
CA THR A 462 15.66 -13.83 21.14
C THR A 462 16.36 -12.81 20.26
N VAL A 463 16.85 -11.72 20.84
CA VAL A 463 17.52 -10.64 20.12
C VAL A 463 19.03 -10.71 20.33
N VAL A 464 19.75 -10.78 19.22
CA VAL A 464 21.19 -10.54 19.14
C VAL A 464 21.39 -9.15 18.58
N ALA A 465 22.21 -8.32 19.23
CA ALA A 465 22.36 -6.91 18.86
C ALA A 465 23.83 -6.57 18.67
N THR A 466 24.19 -5.85 17.60
CA THR A 466 25.56 -5.37 17.41
C THR A 466 25.68 -3.87 17.67
N CYS A 467 26.73 -3.47 18.37
CA CYS A 467 27.06 -2.08 18.63
C CYS A 467 28.58 -1.90 18.74
N GLY A 468 29.05 -0.65 18.73
CA GLY A 468 30.46 -0.33 18.93
C GLY A 468 30.68 0.49 20.20
N GLY A 469 31.28 -0.13 21.21
CA GLY A 469 31.64 0.45 22.51
C GLY A 469 30.77 -0.03 23.67
N GLU A 470 31.39 -0.09 24.85
CA GLU A 470 30.83 -0.66 26.07
C GLU A 470 29.57 0.05 26.57
N GLU A 471 29.52 1.38 26.53
CA GLU A 471 28.35 2.18 26.94
C GLU A 471 27.09 1.79 26.15
N LYS A 472 27.22 1.66 24.82
CA LYS A 472 26.12 1.21 23.95
C LYS A 472 25.74 -0.24 24.24
N ALA A 473 26.72 -1.06 24.56
CA ALA A 473 26.48 -2.45 24.89
C ALA A 473 25.69 -2.59 26.21
N LYS A 474 26.03 -1.78 27.22
CA LYS A 474 25.30 -1.70 28.49
C LYS A 474 23.86 -1.22 28.27
N HIS A 475 23.67 -0.16 27.49
CA HIS A 475 22.34 0.35 27.16
C HIS A 475 21.46 -0.70 26.46
N LEU A 476 22.02 -1.48 25.53
CA LEU A 476 21.29 -2.57 24.87
C LEU A 476 20.88 -3.69 25.84
N LYS A 477 21.69 -3.98 26.86
CA LYS A 477 21.31 -4.95 27.90
C LYS A 477 20.10 -4.47 28.71
N GLU A 478 19.99 -3.16 28.96
CA GLU A 478 18.83 -2.56 29.65
C GLU A 478 17.53 -2.76 28.86
N PHE A 479 17.60 -2.83 27.53
CA PHE A 479 16.46 -3.16 26.65
C PHE A 479 16.13 -4.67 26.58
N GLY A 480 16.81 -5.51 27.35
CA GLY A 480 16.55 -6.95 27.40
C GLY A 480 17.10 -7.72 26.20
N VAL A 481 18.14 -7.19 25.53
CA VAL A 481 18.87 -7.94 24.49
C VAL A 481 19.52 -9.19 25.10
N ASP A 482 19.31 -10.34 24.47
CA ASP A 482 19.79 -11.64 24.95
C ASP A 482 21.30 -11.82 24.70
N ARG A 483 21.82 -11.32 23.57
CA ARG A 483 23.26 -11.29 23.27
C ARG A 483 23.66 -9.98 22.61
N VAL A 484 24.43 -9.16 23.32
CA VAL A 484 25.01 -7.94 22.78
C VAL A 484 26.42 -8.22 22.28
N ILE A 485 26.70 -7.93 21.01
CA ILE A 485 28.01 -8.03 20.37
C ILE A 485 28.64 -6.64 20.26
N ASP A 486 29.68 -6.38 21.06
CA ASP A 486 30.50 -5.17 20.90
C ASP A 486 31.62 -5.44 19.90
N TYR A 487 31.44 -5.00 18.66
CA TYR A 487 32.42 -5.24 17.60
C TYR A 487 33.74 -4.48 17.78
N LYS A 488 33.87 -3.63 18.82
CA LYS A 488 35.17 -3.06 19.22
C LYS A 488 35.94 -3.95 20.20
N ALA A 489 35.25 -4.84 20.90
CA ALA A 489 35.84 -5.73 21.91
C ALA A 489 35.95 -7.18 21.44
N GLU A 490 35.11 -7.61 20.49
CA GLU A 490 35.10 -8.97 19.95
C GLU A 490 34.96 -9.01 18.42
N ASP A 491 35.59 -9.99 17.78
CA ASP A 491 35.49 -10.18 16.34
C ASP A 491 34.16 -10.82 15.95
N ILE A 492 33.34 -10.05 15.25
CA ILE A 492 32.02 -10.43 14.76
C ILE A 492 32.03 -11.69 13.89
N LYS A 493 33.08 -11.92 13.08
CA LYS A 493 33.17 -13.10 12.19
C LYS A 493 33.37 -14.38 13.00
N THR A 494 34.16 -14.29 14.06
CA THR A 494 34.41 -15.39 14.98
C THR A 494 33.15 -15.75 15.76
N VAL A 495 32.40 -14.73 16.22
CA VAL A 495 31.13 -14.93 16.94
C VAL A 495 30.07 -15.61 16.05
N PHE A 496 29.95 -15.23 14.78
CA PHE A 496 28.96 -15.84 13.87
C PHE A 496 29.32 -17.26 13.41
N ASN A 497 30.60 -17.57 13.26
CA ASN A 497 31.03 -18.93 12.89
C ASN A 497 30.79 -19.96 14.00
N LEU A 498 30.86 -19.54 15.28
CA LEU A 498 30.66 -20.43 16.43
C LEU A 498 29.19 -20.75 16.73
N SER A 499 28.25 -19.93 16.24
CA SER A 499 26.89 -19.91 16.79
C SER A 499 25.79 -20.48 15.88
N LYS A 500 26.08 -20.96 14.65
CA LYS A 500 25.10 -21.57 13.71
C LYS A 500 23.71 -20.88 13.77
N ILE A 501 23.68 -19.55 13.72
CA ILE A 501 22.44 -18.80 13.95
C ILE A 501 21.64 -18.74 12.65
N HIS A 502 20.55 -19.49 12.55
CA HIS A 502 19.46 -19.17 11.62
C HIS A 502 18.73 -17.93 12.18
N CYS A 503 19.07 -16.73 11.69
CA CYS A 503 18.46 -15.48 12.17
C CYS A 503 17.91 -14.62 11.03
N LEU A 504 16.87 -13.85 11.38
CA LEU A 504 16.48 -12.69 10.59
C LEU A 504 17.49 -11.57 10.83
N ILE A 505 18.20 -11.14 9.78
CA ILE A 505 19.16 -10.03 9.86
C ILE A 505 18.46 -8.73 9.49
N VAL A 506 18.34 -7.85 10.47
CA VAL A 506 17.89 -6.47 10.27
C VAL A 506 19.14 -5.60 10.14
N ASN A 507 19.55 -5.34 8.89
CA ASN A 507 20.68 -4.48 8.61
C ASN A 507 20.23 -3.03 8.42
N LEU A 508 20.63 -2.16 9.35
CA LEU A 508 20.23 -0.74 9.36
C LEU A 508 21.38 0.20 8.94
N ASN A 509 22.52 -0.35 8.51
CA ASN A 509 23.63 0.45 8.00
C ASN A 509 23.40 0.80 6.52
N LEU A 510 22.91 2.01 6.25
CA LEU A 510 22.81 2.57 4.90
C LEU A 510 24.17 3.03 4.31
N ALA A 511 25.28 2.99 5.06
CA ALA A 511 26.51 3.71 4.71
C ALA A 511 27.71 2.85 4.28
N LEU A 512 27.63 1.51 4.24
CA LEU A 512 28.83 0.67 4.05
C LEU A 512 28.70 -0.48 3.05
N ILE A 513 27.76 -0.43 2.10
CA ILE A 513 27.74 -1.40 1.00
C ILE A 513 27.89 -0.64 -0.32
N ASN A 514 28.98 -0.94 -1.02
CA ASN A 514 29.29 -0.41 -2.34
C ASN A 514 28.09 -0.54 -3.29
N ASN A 515 27.80 0.55 -4.01
CA ASN A 515 27.08 0.64 -5.28
C ASN A 515 25.68 0.04 -5.49
N GLU A 516 24.97 -0.43 -4.45
CA GLU A 516 23.53 -0.69 -4.57
C GLU A 516 22.77 -0.18 -3.35
N SER A 517 21.87 0.78 -3.57
CA SER A 517 20.99 1.34 -2.54
C SER A 517 19.79 0.40 -2.34
N SER A 518 20.03 -0.75 -1.70
CA SER A 518 19.01 -1.74 -1.40
C SER A 518 19.01 -2.07 0.09
N PHE A 519 17.83 -2.01 0.71
CA PHE A 519 17.55 -2.70 1.97
C PHE A 519 17.83 -4.18 1.73
N CYS A 520 18.89 -4.72 2.34
CA CYS A 520 19.22 -6.14 2.20
C CYS A 520 18.97 -6.84 3.53
N ILE A 521 17.79 -7.46 3.65
CA ILE A 521 17.57 -8.55 4.59
C ILE A 521 18.21 -9.77 3.93
N LEU A 522 19.43 -10.11 4.33
CA LEU A 522 20.07 -11.35 3.91
C LEU A 522 19.42 -12.50 4.68
N LEU A 523 18.51 -13.21 4.03
CA LEU A 523 18.05 -14.54 4.45
C LEU A 523 19.07 -15.55 3.90
N LYS A 524 19.65 -16.39 4.75
CA LYS A 524 20.21 -17.68 4.34
C LYS A 524 19.29 -18.79 4.80
#